data_AF-A0A2S9I5A3-F1
#
_entry.id   AF-A0A2S9I5A3-F1
#
_cell.length_a   1.000
_cell.length_b   1.000
_cell.length_c   1.000
_cell.angle_alpha   90.00
_cell.angle_beta   90.00
_cell.angle_gamma   90.00
#
_symmetry.space_group_name_H-M   'P 1'
#
loop_
_entity.id
_entity.type
_entity.pdbx_description
1 polymer ?
#
loop_
_entity_poly.entity_id
_entity_poly.type
_entity_poly.pdbx_seq_one_letter_code
_entity_poly.pdbx_strand_id
1 'polypeptide(L)' 'MKRSRNEVARWRMMRQVQRRRARWLEGQSRRYGRMHSFRHQVSQQQRRSILFITQIP' A
#
# COMPACT_ATOMS: atom_id res chain seq x y z
N MET A 1 36.19 7.26 -15.27
CA MET A 1 36.27 7.65 -13.84
C MET A 1 36.31 6.41 -12.96
N LYS A 2 37.47 6.07 -12.37
CA LYS A 2 37.55 5.05 -11.32
C LYS A 2 37.15 5.70 -9.99
N ARG A 3 36.05 5.23 -9.39
CA ARG A 3 35.63 5.67 -8.05
C ARG A 3 36.30 4.81 -7.00
N SER A 4 36.68 5.40 -5.87
CA SER A 4 37.31 4.64 -4.78
C SER A 4 36.36 3.56 -4.24
N ARG A 5 36.91 2.47 -3.70
CA ARG A 5 36.12 1.38 -3.08
C ARG A 5 35.16 1.91 -2.02
N ASN A 6 35.58 2.90 -1.24
CA ASN A 6 34.78 3.55 -0.20
C ASN A 6 33.61 4.35 -0.79
N GLU A 7 33.82 5.02 -1.92
CA GLU A 7 32.77 5.76 -2.61
C GLU A 7 31.70 4.83 -3.17
N VAL A 8 32.11 3.70 -3.77
CA VAL A 8 31.19 2.66 -4.23
C VAL A 8 30.41 2.05 -3.07
N ALA A 9 31.07 1.80 -1.93
CA ALA A 9 30.42 1.29 -0.73
C ALA A 9 29.36 2.27 -0.18
N ARG A 10 29.70 3.57 -0.07
CA ARG A 10 28.74 4.61 0.31
C ARG A 10 27.56 4.70 -0.65
N TRP A 11 27.82 4.64 -1.96
CA TRP A 11 26.77 4.65 -2.97
C TRP A 11 25.82 3.45 -2.83
N ARG A 12 26.37 2.24 -2.61
CA ARG A 12 25.58 1.03 -2.36
C ARG A 12 24.73 1.17 -1.09
N MET A 13 25.30 1.68 -0.01
CA MET A 13 24.60 1.91 1.25
C MET A 13 23.42 2.87 1.08
N MET A 14 23.64 4.03 0.45
CA MET A 14 22.56 5.00 0.18
C MET A 14 21.44 4.39 -0.68
N ARG A 15 21.81 3.69 -1.76
CA ARG A 15 20.85 3.00 -2.64
C ARG A 15 20.07 1.92 -1.90
N GLN A 16 20.70 1.18 -1.01
CA GLN A 16 20.04 0.14 -0.21
C GLN A 16 18.99 0.74 0.72
N VAL A 17 19.31 1.84 1.42
CA VAL A 17 18.36 2.55 2.30
C VAL A 17 17.18 3.08 1.49
N GLN A 18 17.45 3.74 0.35
CA GLN A 18 16.39 4.25 -0.53
C GLN A 18 15.47 3.13 -1.03
N ARG A 19 16.03 2.01 -1.49
CA ARG A 19 15.25 0.84 -1.93
C ARG A 19 14.41 0.25 -0.81
N ARG A 20 14.94 0.16 0.41
CA ARG A 20 14.19 -0.33 1.57
C ARG A 20 12.98 0.56 1.85
N ARG A 21 13.18 1.89 1.86
CA ARG A 21 12.08 2.87 2.06
C ARG A 21 11.03 2.78 0.96
N ALA A 22 11.44 2.71 -0.31
CA ALA A 22 10.52 2.59 -1.43
C ALA A 22 9.67 1.31 -1.34
N ARG A 23 10.29 0.15 -1.08
CA ARG A 23 9.54 -1.11 -0.90
C ARG A 23 8.57 -1.07 0.28
N TRP A 24 8.98 -0.45 1.39
CA TRP A 24 8.10 -0.28 2.54
C TRP A 24 6.88 0.58 2.19
N LEU A 25 7.08 1.72 1.51
CA LEU A 25 5.99 2.59 1.06
C LEU A 25 5.05 1.89 0.07
N GLU A 26 5.59 1.19 -0.93
CA GLU A 26 4.77 0.40 -1.86
C GLU A 26 3.94 -0.66 -1.14
N GLY A 27 4.55 -1.36 -0.17
CA GLY A 27 3.85 -2.33 0.68
C GLY A 27 2.70 -1.70 1.46
N GLN A 28 2.92 -0.53 2.05
CA GLN A 28 1.88 0.23 2.75
C GLN A 28 0.76 0.67 1.80
N SER A 29 1.09 1.24 0.63
CA SER A 29 0.09 1.68 -0.36
C SER A 29 -0.78 0.51 -0.85
N ARG A 30 -0.17 -0.65 -1.14
CA ARG A 30 -0.93 -1.87 -1.52
C ARG A 30 -1.88 -2.31 -0.41
N ARG A 31 -1.41 -2.32 0.86
CA ARG A 31 -2.24 -2.68 2.02
C ARG A 31 -3.40 -1.69 2.21
N TYR A 32 -3.12 -0.39 2.11
CA TYR A 32 -4.13 0.65 2.24
C TYR A 32 -5.20 0.55 1.14
N GLY A 33 -4.78 0.33 -0.11
CA GLY A 33 -5.70 0.11 -1.22
C GLY A 33 -6.64 -1.09 -0.99
N ARG A 34 -6.12 -2.21 -0.50
CA ARG A 34 -6.94 -3.38 -0.13
C ARG A 34 -7.90 -3.08 1.03
N MET A 35 -7.45 -2.35 2.05
CA MET A 35 -8.31 -1.99 3.18
C MET A 35 -9.43 -1.05 2.74
N HIS A 36 -9.13 -0.11 1.86
CA HIS A 36 -10.10 0.82 1.30
C HIS A 36 -11.15 0.09 0.45
N SER A 37 -10.73 -0.81 -0.45
CA SER A 37 -11.67 -1.59 -1.27
C SER A 37 -12.58 -2.49 -0.42
N PHE A 38 -12.03 -3.14 0.62
CA PHE A 38 -12.81 -3.94 1.55
C PHE A 38 -13.86 -3.10 2.28
N ARG A 39 -13.47 -1.95 2.83
CA ARG A 39 -14.40 -1.02 3.50
C ARG A 39 -15.50 -0.55 2.56
N HIS A 40 -15.14 -0.24 1.31
CA HIS A 40 -16.11 0.13 0.30
C HIS A 40 -17.11 -1.01 0.04
N GLN A 41 -16.63 -2.24 -0.17
CA GLN A 41 -17.49 -3.40 -0.41
C GLN A 41 -18.44 -3.65 0.77
N VAL A 42 -17.96 -3.57 2.01
CA VAL A 42 -18.79 -3.72 3.22
C VAL A 42 -19.88 -2.64 3.26
N SER A 43 -19.52 -1.39 2.99
CA SER A 43 -20.50 -0.29 2.93
C SER A 43 -21.56 -0.51 1.84
N GLN A 44 -21.16 -0.97 0.65
CA GLN A 44 -22.11 -1.29 -0.41
C GLN A 44 -23.03 -2.46 -0.05
N GLN A 45 -22.52 -3.48 0.64
CA GLN A 45 -23.34 -4.60 1.13
C GLN A 45 -24.40 -4.11 2.13
N GLN A 46 -24.02 -3.24 3.08
CA GLN A 46 -24.94 -2.65 4.05
C GLN A 46 -26.02 -1.79 3.37
N ARG A 47 -25.64 -1.00 2.36
CA ARG A 47 -26.61 -0.20 1.58
C ARG A 47 -27.60 -1.09 0.83
N ARG A 48 -27.12 -2.18 0.21
CA ARG A 48 -27.96 -3.15 -0.48
C ARG A 48 -28.90 -3.89 0.48
N SER A 49 -28.45 -4.24 1.68
CA SER A 49 -29.31 -4.94 2.65
C SER A 49 -30.48 -4.07 3.13
N ILE A 50 -30.33 -2.74 3.19
CA ILE A 50 -31.44 -1.83 3.53
C ILE A 50 -32.61 -2.00 2.56
N LEU A 51 -32.34 -2.14 1.25
CA LEU A 51 -33.37 -2.32 0.23
C LEU A 51 -34.23 -3.58 0.46
N PHE A 52 -33.70 -4.61 1.12
CA PHE A 52 -34.42 -5.84 1.43
C PHE A 52 -35.08 -5.81 2.82
N ILE A 53 -34.56 -5.03 3.76
CA ILE A 53 -35.15 -4.85 5.10
C ILE A 53 -36.40 -3.95 5.03
N THR A 54 -36.41 -2.94 4.17
CA THR A 54 -37.54 -2.00 4.04
C THR A 54 -38.68 -2.51 3.14
N GLN A 55 -38.58 -3.72 2.57
CA GLN A 55 -39.60 -4.36 1.73
C GLN A 55 -40.44 -5.40 2.50
N ILE A 56 -40.35 -5.41 3.83
CA ILE A 56 -41.22 -6.22 4.69
C ILE A 56 -42.58 -5.50 4.75
N PRO A 57 -43.70 -6.14 4.36
CA PRO A 57 -45.04 -5.54 4.36
C PRO A 57 -45.52 -5.17 5.77
#